data_AF-A0A8H7RFR2-F1
#
_entry.id   AF-A0A8H7RFR2-F1
#
_cell.length_a   1.000
_cell.length_b   1.000
_cell.length_c   1.000
_cell.angle_alpha   90.00
_cell.angle_beta   90.00
_cell.angle_gamma   90.00
#
_symmetry.space_group_name_H-M   'P 1'
#
loop_
_entity.id
_entity.type
_entity.pdbx_description
1 polymer ?
#
loop_
_entity_poly.entity_id
_entity_poly.type
_entity_poly.pdbx_seq_one_letter_code
_entity_poly.pdbx_strand_id
1 'polypeptide(L)'
;YDLPPLSGRLYNKPDIYEDELDTLGEHITSTHMARFHPALEASFNRLEEKNKWTLSTGKVVEDVLNKLSKSCLVDHPSCSMILDLDDKTYIKEGLFTQEEIVEMKQKNLIGFVDTLPTDLANYINGFNCDNAKELRAQLLQVQDWEHNYDLKKYHDFDWVKHTIFSFVRLYESGNLKKIQKETWYNSHVWSLIDTIFDDIDTLHVIRGEAANAASTRRKNIDRVIGSKDKIARAFTGYKCDLIVREEKAEHEYADEYGVGETAVHHLNTKTIEEKGIKLPKVMKDMLDKLVTSNQNEYQDLSIFGIQTSGLSITLLAADKPTPYITRITKIKDLSVSSDISHFTRSILPLIVLIWQFKQQILKVKKKVSLNQKRNYPKDNSGWLNTCLEYDNVVIMPVTSTSTEYVNKRRKHYA
;
A
#
# COMPACT_ATOMS: atom_id res chain seq x y z
N TYR A 1 54.31 -17.44 -65.75
CA TYR A 1 54.26 -18.64 -64.91
C TYR A 1 54.18 -18.16 -63.48
N ASP A 2 52.95 -17.89 -63.04
CA ASP A 2 52.65 -17.34 -61.71
C ASP A 2 52.11 -18.44 -60.82
N LEU A 3 52.70 -18.58 -59.63
CA LEU A 3 52.15 -19.35 -58.51
C LEU A 3 51.71 -18.35 -57.43
N PRO A 4 50.47 -18.44 -56.90
CA PRO A 4 50.08 -17.72 -55.70
C PRO A 4 50.40 -18.53 -54.42
N PRO A 5 50.66 -17.86 -53.29
CA PRO A 5 51.01 -18.52 -52.03
C PRO A 5 49.79 -18.98 -51.23
N LEU A 6 49.96 -20.10 -50.53
CA LEU A 6 49.03 -20.67 -49.54
C LEU A 6 48.92 -19.77 -48.30
N SER A 7 47.73 -19.20 -48.05
CA SER A 7 47.37 -18.60 -46.76
C SER A 7 46.39 -19.49 -46.01
N GLY A 8 46.91 -20.39 -45.16
CA GLY A 8 46.12 -21.05 -44.12
C GLY A 8 46.10 -20.20 -42.85
N ARG A 9 45.05 -19.40 -42.65
CA ARG A 9 44.70 -18.87 -41.32
C ARG A 9 43.46 -19.61 -40.82
N LEU A 10 43.67 -20.50 -39.85
CA LEU A 10 42.63 -20.99 -38.95
C LEU A 10 42.09 -19.79 -38.17
N TYR A 11 40.90 -19.31 -38.53
CA TYR A 11 40.15 -18.39 -37.69
C TYR A 11 39.45 -19.22 -36.61
N ASN A 12 39.99 -19.21 -35.40
CA ASN A 12 39.22 -19.49 -34.20
C ASN A 12 38.11 -18.43 -34.13
N LYS A 13 36.85 -18.85 -34.29
CA LYS A 13 35.66 -18.09 -33.92
C LYS A 13 35.24 -18.58 -32.53
N PRO A 14 35.56 -17.88 -31.44
CA PRO A 14 34.80 -18.03 -30.22
C PRO A 14 33.52 -17.16 -30.31
N ASP A 15 32.49 -17.56 -29.57
CA ASP A 15 31.43 -16.67 -29.05
C ASP A 15 30.26 -16.29 -29.96
N ILE A 16 29.64 -17.28 -30.61
CA ILE A 16 28.20 -17.20 -30.95
C ILE A 16 27.40 -18.22 -30.12
N TYR A 17 28.00 -19.38 -29.86
CA TYR A 17 27.37 -20.42 -29.02
C TYR A 17 27.41 -20.10 -27.52
N GLU A 18 28.43 -19.39 -27.00
CA GLU A 18 28.46 -19.00 -25.58
C GLU A 18 27.38 -17.96 -25.27
N ASP A 19 27.18 -16.97 -26.14
CA ASP A 19 26.15 -15.93 -25.97
C ASP A 19 24.72 -16.52 -26.07
N GLU A 20 24.51 -17.54 -26.93
CA GLU A 20 23.25 -18.30 -27.00
C GLU A 20 23.02 -19.25 -25.82
N LEU A 21 24.08 -19.85 -25.27
CA LEU A 21 24.00 -20.71 -24.09
C LEU A 21 23.83 -19.92 -22.79
N ASP A 22 24.47 -18.75 -22.68
CA ASP A 22 24.28 -17.83 -21.57
C ASP A 22 22.89 -17.20 -21.62
N THR A 23 22.38 -16.82 -22.79
CA THR A 23 20.99 -16.35 -22.92
C THR A 23 19.96 -17.45 -22.70
N LEU A 24 20.24 -18.69 -23.10
CA LEU A 24 19.38 -19.84 -22.78
C LEU A 24 19.47 -20.21 -21.30
N GLY A 25 20.65 -20.16 -20.70
CA GLY A 25 20.91 -20.36 -19.28
C GLY A 25 20.19 -19.32 -18.44
N GLU A 26 20.34 -18.03 -18.77
CA GLU A 26 19.59 -16.93 -18.16
C GLU A 26 18.08 -17.11 -18.34
N HIS A 27 17.61 -17.52 -19.51
CA HIS A 27 16.20 -17.79 -19.78
C HIS A 27 15.65 -18.94 -18.93
N ILE A 28 16.38 -20.06 -18.85
CA ILE A 28 15.99 -21.21 -18.02
C ILE A 28 15.98 -20.81 -16.54
N THR A 29 17.01 -20.08 -16.09
CA THR A 29 17.11 -19.63 -14.69
C THR A 29 16.04 -18.60 -14.35
N SER A 30 15.69 -17.69 -15.28
CA SER A 30 14.68 -16.65 -15.06
C SER A 30 13.24 -17.13 -15.14
N THR A 31 12.99 -18.20 -15.90
CA THR A 31 11.63 -18.63 -16.30
C THR A 31 11.23 -19.96 -15.68
N HIS A 32 12.20 -20.82 -15.34
CA HIS A 32 11.94 -22.21 -14.93
C HIS A 32 12.58 -22.61 -13.59
N MET A 33 13.39 -21.76 -12.96
CA MET A 33 13.96 -22.01 -11.64
C MET A 33 13.37 -21.09 -10.58
N ALA A 34 13.08 -21.65 -9.40
CA ALA A 34 12.63 -20.85 -8.25
C ALA A 34 13.70 -19.84 -7.85
N ARG A 35 13.30 -18.61 -7.54
CA ARG A 35 14.25 -17.54 -7.20
C ARG A 35 14.82 -17.75 -5.80
N PHE A 36 16.09 -18.10 -5.72
CA PHE A 36 16.81 -18.11 -4.46
C PHE A 36 17.18 -16.67 -4.04
N HIS A 37 16.70 -16.24 -2.88
CA HIS A 37 16.99 -14.92 -2.33
C HIS A 37 17.72 -15.06 -0.98
N PRO A 38 19.08 -15.03 -0.97
CA PRO A 38 19.87 -15.24 0.24
C PRO A 38 19.50 -14.31 1.40
N ALA A 39 19.13 -13.06 1.10
CA ALA A 39 18.70 -12.09 2.10
C ALA A 39 17.36 -12.46 2.77
N LEU A 40 16.43 -13.05 2.02
CA LEU A 40 15.13 -13.51 2.55
C LEU A 40 15.33 -14.75 3.42
N GLU A 41 16.18 -15.69 3.00
CA GLU A 41 16.49 -16.87 3.81
C GLU A 41 17.23 -16.48 5.10
N ALA A 42 18.24 -15.62 5.00
CA ALA A 42 18.91 -15.09 6.19
C ALA A 42 17.95 -14.33 7.11
N SER A 43 16.96 -13.62 6.54
CA SER A 43 15.91 -12.95 7.31
C SER A 43 15.00 -13.94 8.04
N PHE A 44 14.60 -15.03 7.38
CA PHE A 44 13.74 -16.05 7.96
C PHE A 44 14.46 -16.83 9.08
N ASN A 45 15.75 -17.14 8.89
CA ASN A 45 16.54 -17.89 9.88
C ASN A 45 16.78 -17.11 11.19
N ARG A 46 16.52 -15.80 11.23
CA ARG A 46 16.59 -14.97 12.45
C ARG A 46 15.30 -14.98 13.26
N LEU A 47 14.22 -15.56 12.76
CA LEU A 47 12.93 -15.55 13.45
C LEU A 47 12.95 -16.52 14.63
N GLU A 48 12.64 -16.02 15.82
CA GLU A 48 12.52 -16.85 17.02
C GLU A 48 11.22 -17.68 17.02
N GLU A 49 11.32 -18.99 17.21
CA GLU A 49 10.18 -19.93 17.20
C GLU A 49 9.04 -19.52 18.14
N LYS A 50 9.37 -19.05 19.35
CA LYS A 50 8.38 -18.62 20.36
C LYS A 50 7.51 -17.44 19.92
N ASN A 51 7.93 -16.68 18.91
CA ASN A 51 7.23 -15.49 18.41
C ASN A 51 6.47 -15.77 17.09
N LYS A 52 6.63 -16.96 16.50
CA LYS A 52 5.92 -17.35 15.27
C LYS A 52 4.44 -17.60 15.55
N TRP A 53 3.63 -17.50 14.51
CA TRP A 53 2.19 -17.71 14.59
C TRP A 53 1.83 -19.19 14.39
N THR A 54 1.57 -19.88 15.50
CA THR A 54 1.00 -21.23 15.48
C THR A 54 -0.53 -21.17 15.50
N LEU A 55 -1.17 -21.80 14.51
CA LEU A 55 -2.62 -21.95 14.43
C LEU A 55 -3.13 -23.05 15.37
N SER A 56 -4.43 -23.10 15.58
CA SER A 56 -5.08 -24.16 16.38
C SER A 56 -4.81 -25.58 15.87
N THR A 57 -4.49 -25.73 14.58
CA THR A 57 -4.09 -26.99 13.93
C THR A 57 -2.64 -27.39 14.22
N GLY A 58 -1.86 -26.54 14.89
CA GLY A 58 -0.41 -26.71 15.10
C GLY A 58 0.45 -26.23 13.92
N LYS A 59 -0.18 -25.78 12.83
CA LYS A 59 0.54 -25.24 11.65
C LYS A 59 1.13 -23.87 11.96
N VAL A 60 2.38 -23.65 11.57
CA VAL A 60 3.09 -22.37 11.76
C VAL A 60 3.02 -21.55 10.48
N VAL A 61 2.42 -20.35 10.53
CA VAL A 61 2.13 -19.53 9.35
C VAL A 61 3.41 -19.11 8.62
N GLU A 62 4.42 -18.63 9.34
CA GLU A 62 5.71 -18.20 8.79
C GLU A 62 6.40 -19.35 8.03
N ASP A 63 6.35 -20.58 8.56
CA ASP A 63 6.97 -21.75 7.94
C ASP A 63 6.28 -22.12 6.62
N VAL A 64 4.94 -22.04 6.59
CA VAL A 64 4.14 -22.28 5.38
C VAL A 64 4.43 -21.24 4.32
N LEU A 65 4.47 -19.95 4.68
CA LEU A 65 4.77 -18.86 3.75
C LEU A 65 6.22 -18.96 3.24
N ASN A 66 7.18 -19.30 4.09
CA ASN A 66 8.56 -19.52 3.70
C ASN A 66 8.68 -20.68 2.71
N LYS A 67 8.01 -21.81 2.99
CA LYS A 67 7.98 -22.96 2.08
C LYS A 67 7.39 -22.59 0.71
N LEU A 68 6.26 -21.87 0.71
CA LEU A 68 5.67 -21.35 -0.53
C LEU A 68 6.67 -20.45 -1.28
N SER A 69 7.31 -19.52 -0.57
CA SER A 69 8.25 -18.57 -1.17
C SER A 69 9.42 -19.25 -1.90
N LYS A 70 9.90 -20.39 -1.36
CA LYS A 70 10.98 -21.19 -1.96
C LYS A 70 10.54 -21.93 -3.23
N SER A 71 9.24 -22.16 -3.41
CA SER A 71 8.67 -22.78 -4.61
C SER A 71 8.23 -21.78 -5.68
N CYS A 72 8.17 -20.48 -5.36
CA CYS A 72 7.69 -19.46 -6.27
C CYS A 72 8.67 -19.20 -7.42
N LEU A 73 8.17 -19.29 -8.67
CA LEU A 73 8.91 -18.91 -9.89
C LEU A 73 8.92 -17.39 -10.12
N VAL A 74 7.84 -16.74 -9.68
CA VAL A 74 7.64 -15.28 -9.74
C VAL A 74 7.53 -14.71 -8.34
N ASP A 75 7.70 -13.40 -8.20
CA ASP A 75 7.61 -12.74 -6.89
C ASP A 75 6.20 -12.87 -6.31
N HIS A 76 6.11 -13.09 -5.00
CA HIS A 76 4.86 -13.33 -4.30
C HIS A 76 4.89 -12.65 -2.93
N PRO A 77 3.76 -12.13 -2.39
CA PRO A 77 3.73 -11.51 -1.06
C PRO A 77 4.33 -12.37 0.06
N SER A 78 4.17 -13.68 -0.02
CA SER A 78 4.75 -14.63 0.95
C SER A 78 6.27 -14.54 1.06
N CYS A 79 6.98 -14.15 0.00
CA CYS A 79 8.43 -13.91 0.02
C CYS A 79 8.81 -12.81 1.02
N SER A 80 7.86 -11.94 1.37
CA SER A 80 8.06 -10.82 2.30
C SER A 80 7.35 -11.03 3.64
N MET A 81 6.94 -12.25 3.99
CA MET A 81 6.08 -12.54 5.15
C MET A 81 4.78 -11.72 5.15
N ILE A 82 4.26 -11.43 3.96
CA ILE A 82 2.97 -10.79 3.77
C ILE A 82 1.93 -11.88 3.54
N LEU A 83 0.89 -11.89 4.36
CA LEU A 83 -0.25 -12.80 4.29
C LEU A 83 -1.46 -12.05 3.75
N ASP A 84 -1.82 -12.27 2.48
CA ASP A 84 -3.05 -11.74 1.89
C ASP A 84 -4.19 -12.76 2.03
N LEU A 85 -5.12 -12.50 2.95
CA LEU A 85 -6.17 -13.45 3.30
C LEU A 85 -7.21 -13.69 2.20
N ASP A 86 -7.20 -12.91 1.12
CA ASP A 86 -8.06 -13.12 -0.04
C ASP A 86 -7.31 -13.72 -1.25
N ASP A 87 -6.02 -14.02 -1.08
CA ASP A 87 -5.26 -14.78 -2.07
C ASP A 87 -5.77 -16.23 -2.14
N LYS A 88 -6.39 -16.55 -3.27
CA LYS A 88 -6.98 -17.85 -3.54
C LYS A 88 -5.91 -18.95 -3.67
N THR A 89 -4.66 -18.61 -3.89
CA THR A 89 -3.53 -19.56 -3.99
C THR A 89 -3.43 -20.41 -2.74
N TYR A 90 -3.65 -19.82 -1.55
CA TYR A 90 -3.55 -20.51 -0.27
C TYR A 90 -4.48 -21.73 -0.13
N ILE A 91 -5.73 -21.59 -0.58
CA ILE A 91 -6.70 -22.69 -0.56
C ILE A 91 -6.49 -23.63 -1.76
N LYS A 92 -6.25 -23.06 -2.96
CA LYS A 92 -6.08 -23.84 -4.20
C LYS A 92 -4.91 -24.82 -4.13
N GLU A 93 -3.81 -24.39 -3.53
CA GLU A 93 -2.59 -25.19 -3.36
C GLU A 93 -2.60 -25.99 -2.04
N GLY A 94 -3.70 -25.98 -1.28
CA GLY A 94 -3.85 -26.74 -0.04
C GLY A 94 -2.89 -26.31 1.08
N LEU A 95 -2.42 -25.06 1.07
CA LEU A 95 -1.50 -24.54 2.08
C LEU A 95 -2.22 -24.29 3.41
N PHE A 96 -3.44 -23.79 3.34
CA PHE A 96 -4.32 -23.55 4.48
C PHE A 96 -5.71 -24.11 4.25
N THR A 97 -6.42 -24.48 5.32
CA THR A 97 -7.85 -24.81 5.27
C THR A 97 -8.70 -23.55 5.39
N GLN A 98 -10.02 -23.68 5.12
CA GLN A 98 -10.93 -22.54 5.25
C GLN A 98 -11.06 -22.09 6.71
N GLU A 99 -11.02 -23.03 7.65
CA GLU A 99 -11.07 -22.78 9.10
C GLU A 99 -9.81 -22.04 9.56
N GLU A 100 -8.63 -22.43 9.07
CA GLU A 100 -7.36 -21.73 9.33
C GLU A 100 -7.40 -20.28 8.81
N ILE A 101 -7.97 -20.04 7.62
CA ILE A 101 -8.15 -18.68 7.09
C ILE A 101 -9.12 -17.85 7.97
N VAL A 102 -10.19 -18.45 8.48
CA VAL A 102 -11.12 -17.78 9.40
C VAL A 102 -10.45 -17.46 10.73
N GLU A 103 -9.66 -18.39 11.29
CA GLU A 103 -8.84 -18.16 12.49
C GLU A 103 -7.87 -16.99 12.27
N MET A 104 -7.18 -16.98 11.13
CA MET A 104 -6.24 -15.90 10.77
C MET A 104 -6.92 -14.55 10.56
N LYS A 105 -8.16 -14.53 10.06
CA LYS A 105 -8.98 -13.30 9.97
C LYS A 105 -9.35 -12.74 11.35
N GLN A 106 -9.48 -13.59 12.36
CA GLN A 106 -9.98 -13.19 13.69
C GLN A 106 -8.89 -12.81 14.69
N LYS A 107 -7.64 -13.25 14.48
CA LYS A 107 -6.54 -12.95 15.40
C LYS A 107 -6.28 -11.44 15.48
N ASN A 108 -6.37 -10.86 16.69
CA ASN A 108 -6.02 -9.45 16.96
C ASN A 108 -6.63 -8.49 15.92
N LEU A 109 -7.93 -8.63 15.65
CA LEU A 109 -8.66 -7.81 14.69
C LEU A 109 -8.50 -6.32 15.00
N ILE A 110 -8.20 -5.53 13.97
CA ILE A 110 -8.26 -4.07 14.07
C ILE A 110 -9.71 -3.64 13.94
N GLY A 111 -10.15 -2.81 14.89
CA GLY A 111 -11.41 -2.09 14.77
C GLY A 111 -11.32 -1.06 13.67
N PHE A 112 -12.01 -1.29 12.54
CA PHE A 112 -12.11 -0.32 11.44
C PHE A 112 -13.30 0.63 11.57
N VAL A 113 -14.31 0.26 12.37
CA VAL A 113 -15.56 1.02 12.45
C VAL A 113 -15.47 2.04 13.58
N ASP A 114 -15.56 3.31 13.22
CA ASP A 114 -15.83 4.42 14.12
C ASP A 114 -17.29 4.82 14.14
N THR A 115 -17.74 5.29 15.30
CA THR A 115 -19.09 5.83 15.47
C THR A 115 -19.19 7.17 14.76
N LEU A 116 -20.02 7.21 13.72
CA LEU A 116 -20.34 8.45 13.02
C LEU A 116 -21.08 9.41 13.97
N PRO A 117 -20.63 10.67 14.14
CA PRO A 117 -21.33 11.63 14.97
C PRO A 117 -22.79 11.78 14.53
N THR A 118 -23.73 11.80 15.48
CA THR A 118 -25.17 11.81 15.20
C THR A 118 -25.58 12.93 14.25
N ASP A 119 -25.05 14.14 14.44
CA ASP A 119 -25.38 15.29 13.60
C ASP A 119 -24.89 15.10 12.15
N LEU A 120 -23.68 14.57 11.98
CA LEU A 120 -23.14 14.27 10.65
C LEU A 120 -23.90 13.12 9.99
N ALA A 121 -24.28 12.09 10.75
CA ALA A 121 -25.10 10.98 10.27
C ALA A 121 -26.47 11.46 9.78
N ASN A 122 -27.14 12.32 10.57
CA ASN A 122 -28.41 12.94 10.20
C ASN A 122 -28.26 13.81 8.94
N TYR A 123 -27.18 14.57 8.84
CA TYR A 123 -26.89 15.40 7.68
C TYR A 123 -26.70 14.56 6.41
N ILE A 124 -25.86 13.52 6.46
CA ILE A 124 -25.68 12.57 5.34
C ILE A 124 -27.02 11.91 4.96
N ASN A 125 -27.82 11.50 5.95
CA ASN A 125 -29.12 10.89 5.72
C ASN A 125 -30.16 11.84 5.10
N GLY A 126 -29.98 13.15 5.23
CA GLY A 126 -30.79 14.16 4.51
C GLY A 126 -30.70 14.04 2.99
N PHE A 127 -29.62 13.43 2.47
CA PHE A 127 -29.40 13.17 1.04
C PHE A 127 -29.79 11.75 0.61
N ASN A 128 -30.56 11.04 1.43
CA ASN A 128 -31.14 9.74 1.07
C ASN A 128 -32.28 9.92 0.04
N CYS A 129 -31.89 10.29 -1.18
CA CYS A 129 -32.77 10.55 -2.30
C CYS A 129 -32.15 9.96 -3.57
N ASP A 130 -32.96 9.33 -4.42
CA ASP A 130 -32.49 8.64 -5.64
C ASP A 130 -32.84 9.40 -6.93
N ASN A 131 -33.00 10.74 -6.85
CA ASN A 131 -33.16 11.58 -8.03
C ASN A 131 -32.52 12.96 -7.88
N ALA A 132 -32.11 13.54 -9.02
CA ALA A 132 -31.38 14.81 -9.05
C ALA A 132 -32.19 15.98 -8.47
N LYS A 133 -33.51 16.03 -8.73
CA LYS A 133 -34.34 17.16 -8.29
C LYS A 133 -34.40 17.27 -6.78
N GLU A 134 -34.62 16.15 -6.09
CA GLU A 134 -34.61 16.11 -4.63
C GLU A 134 -33.23 16.40 -4.05
N LEU A 135 -32.16 15.80 -4.60
CA LEU A 135 -30.80 16.08 -4.17
C LEU A 135 -30.44 17.57 -4.32
N ARG A 136 -30.83 18.20 -5.44
CA ARG A 136 -30.67 19.64 -5.66
C ARG A 136 -31.46 20.46 -4.63
N ALA A 137 -32.69 20.07 -4.33
CA ALA A 137 -33.50 20.75 -3.32
C ALA A 137 -32.85 20.67 -1.93
N GLN A 138 -32.30 19.52 -1.54
CA GLN A 138 -31.55 19.36 -0.29
C GLN A 138 -30.26 20.19 -0.28
N LEU A 139 -29.50 20.21 -1.37
CA LEU A 139 -28.28 21.03 -1.49
C LEU A 139 -28.53 22.54 -1.38
N LEU A 140 -29.74 23.01 -1.75
CA LEU A 140 -30.14 24.42 -1.66
C LEU A 140 -30.59 24.83 -0.24
N GLN A 141 -30.80 23.88 0.67
CA GLN A 141 -31.09 24.19 2.06
C GLN A 141 -29.83 24.72 2.73
N VAL A 142 -29.83 26.02 3.04
CA VAL A 142 -28.76 26.67 3.78
C VAL A 142 -28.73 26.12 5.21
N GLN A 143 -27.59 25.63 5.63
CA GLN A 143 -27.38 25.16 6.99
C GLN A 143 -26.88 26.30 7.90
N ASP A 144 -27.22 26.26 9.18
CA ASP A 144 -26.80 27.31 10.14
C ASP A 144 -25.27 27.47 10.20
N TRP A 145 -24.54 26.35 10.09
CA TRP A 145 -23.09 26.33 10.11
C TRP A 145 -22.44 27.04 8.90
N GLU A 146 -23.16 27.23 7.80
CA GLU A 146 -22.64 27.93 6.61
C GLU A 146 -22.49 29.44 6.83
N HIS A 147 -23.28 30.03 7.74
CA HIS A 147 -23.23 31.46 8.02
C HIS A 147 -21.98 31.85 8.83
N ASN A 148 -21.53 30.95 9.71
CA ASN A 148 -20.35 31.13 10.56
C ASN A 148 -19.45 29.90 10.44
N TYR A 149 -19.00 29.64 9.21
CA TYR A 149 -18.19 28.47 8.91
C TYR A 149 -16.88 28.46 9.70
N ASP A 150 -16.61 27.32 10.32
CA ASP A 150 -15.37 27.00 11.02
C ASP A 150 -14.81 25.70 10.45
N LEU A 151 -13.60 25.76 9.92
CA LEU A 151 -12.94 24.63 9.26
C LEU A 151 -12.82 23.43 10.22
N LYS A 152 -12.37 23.63 11.46
CA LYS A 152 -12.12 22.53 12.39
C LYS A 152 -13.40 21.86 12.89
N LYS A 153 -14.52 22.58 12.88
CA LYS A 153 -15.82 22.08 13.36
C LYS A 153 -16.71 21.52 12.26
N TYR A 154 -16.72 22.18 11.10
CA TYR A 154 -17.72 21.94 10.06
C TYR A 154 -17.14 21.43 8.74
N HIS A 155 -15.83 21.19 8.66
CA HIS A 155 -15.20 20.61 7.47
C HIS A 155 -15.91 19.34 6.98
N ASP A 156 -16.18 18.37 7.84
CA ASP A 156 -16.81 17.12 7.41
C ASP A 156 -18.21 17.33 6.80
N PHE A 157 -18.97 18.34 7.27
CA PHE A 157 -20.27 18.70 6.71
C PHE A 157 -20.12 19.36 5.33
N ASP A 158 -19.21 20.32 5.21
CA ASP A 158 -18.92 20.99 3.94
C ASP A 158 -18.37 20.02 2.90
N TRP A 159 -17.46 19.13 3.29
CA TRP A 159 -16.93 18.06 2.47
C TRP A 159 -18.02 17.12 1.94
N VAL A 160 -18.99 16.72 2.79
CA VAL A 160 -20.17 15.94 2.36
C VAL A 160 -20.97 16.72 1.31
N LYS A 161 -21.30 17.99 1.59
CA LYS A 161 -22.08 18.85 0.69
C LYS A 161 -21.39 18.99 -0.67
N HIS A 162 -20.09 19.27 -0.67
CA HIS A 162 -19.27 19.41 -1.87
C HIS A 162 -19.21 18.11 -2.67
N THR A 163 -18.99 16.97 -2.00
CA THR A 163 -18.94 15.64 -2.63
C THR A 163 -20.25 15.33 -3.33
N ILE A 164 -21.38 15.52 -2.64
CA ILE A 164 -22.72 15.26 -3.19
C ILE A 164 -23.01 16.18 -4.37
N PHE A 165 -22.71 17.47 -4.24
CA PHE A 165 -22.86 18.43 -5.34
C PHE A 165 -22.09 18.00 -6.59
N SER A 166 -20.85 17.55 -6.41
CA SER A 166 -19.99 17.05 -7.50
C SER A 166 -20.58 15.81 -8.16
N PHE A 167 -21.04 14.82 -7.39
CA PHE A 167 -21.68 13.62 -7.94
C PHE A 167 -22.98 13.93 -8.69
N VAL A 168 -23.84 14.81 -8.16
CA VAL A 168 -25.08 15.22 -8.85
C VAL A 168 -24.78 15.79 -10.24
N ARG A 169 -23.75 16.64 -10.38
CA ARG A 169 -23.30 17.15 -11.68
C ARG A 169 -22.83 16.04 -12.63
N LEU A 170 -22.12 15.04 -12.10
CA LEU A 170 -21.64 13.90 -12.89
C LEU A 170 -22.78 13.01 -13.39
N TYR A 171 -23.84 12.83 -12.58
CA TYR A 171 -25.05 12.13 -13.00
C TYR A 171 -25.83 12.90 -14.08
N GLU A 172 -26.10 14.20 -13.86
CA GLU A 172 -26.85 15.04 -14.79
C GLU A 172 -26.15 15.19 -16.15
N SER A 173 -24.82 15.30 -16.16
CA SER A 173 -24.04 15.33 -17.40
C SER A 173 -23.93 13.98 -18.11
N GLY A 174 -24.32 12.88 -17.45
CA GLY A 174 -24.19 11.52 -17.97
C GLY A 174 -22.75 11.03 -18.10
N ASN A 175 -21.78 11.72 -17.49
CA ASN A 175 -20.35 11.40 -17.65
C ASN A 175 -19.96 10.07 -16.98
N LEU A 176 -20.67 9.65 -15.93
CA LEU A 176 -20.47 8.35 -15.28
C LEU A 176 -20.85 7.16 -16.18
N LYS A 177 -21.65 7.39 -17.23
CA LYS A 177 -22.07 6.35 -18.18
C LYS A 177 -21.01 6.07 -19.26
N LYS A 178 -19.98 6.91 -19.33
CA LYS A 178 -18.90 6.81 -20.34
C LYS A 178 -17.67 6.20 -19.69
N ILE A 179 -16.94 5.38 -20.46
CA ILE A 179 -15.59 4.97 -20.06
C ILE A 179 -14.69 6.19 -20.15
N GLN A 180 -13.93 6.44 -19.08
CA GLN A 180 -13.04 7.59 -18.97
C GLN A 180 -11.60 7.15 -18.75
N LYS A 181 -10.65 8.06 -18.95
CA LYS A 181 -9.26 7.83 -18.60
C LYS A 181 -9.07 7.85 -17.09
N GLU A 182 -8.02 7.21 -16.62
CA GLU A 182 -7.66 7.12 -15.21
C GLU A 182 -7.62 8.48 -14.50
N THR A 183 -6.92 9.45 -15.09
CA THR A 183 -6.82 10.82 -14.57
C THR A 183 -8.18 11.51 -14.43
N TRP A 184 -9.13 11.18 -15.30
CA TRP A 184 -10.48 11.72 -15.20
C TRP A 184 -11.20 11.17 -13.97
N TYR A 185 -11.14 9.85 -13.73
CA TYR A 185 -11.70 9.26 -12.52
C TYR A 185 -11.05 9.84 -11.26
N ASN A 186 -9.71 9.97 -11.24
CA ASN A 186 -9.00 10.58 -10.12
C ASN A 186 -9.48 12.02 -9.85
N SER A 187 -9.62 12.84 -10.89
CA SER A 187 -9.95 14.27 -10.73
C SER A 187 -11.44 14.54 -10.44
N HIS A 188 -12.34 13.68 -10.88
CA HIS A 188 -13.79 13.95 -10.84
C HIS A 188 -14.54 13.05 -9.87
N VAL A 189 -14.12 11.79 -9.71
CA VAL A 189 -14.79 10.80 -8.87
C VAL A 189 -14.03 10.62 -7.56
N TRP A 190 -12.71 10.42 -7.63
CA TRP A 190 -11.89 10.09 -6.47
C TRP A 190 -11.23 11.29 -5.79
N SER A 191 -11.55 12.51 -6.22
CA SER A 191 -11.06 13.75 -5.62
C SER A 191 -11.60 13.96 -4.21
N LEU A 192 -12.70 13.32 -3.82
CA LEU A 192 -13.20 13.33 -2.43
C LEU A 192 -12.16 12.79 -1.42
N ILE A 193 -11.22 11.96 -1.88
CA ILE A 193 -10.13 11.42 -1.04
C ILE A 193 -9.05 12.49 -0.82
N ASP A 194 -8.92 13.44 -1.73
CA ASP A 194 -7.88 14.48 -1.66
C ASP A 194 -8.24 15.52 -0.60
N THR A 195 -9.52 15.89 -0.53
CA THR A 195 -10.02 17.00 0.29
C THR A 195 -10.56 16.57 1.65
N ILE A 196 -10.62 15.26 1.96
CA ILE A 196 -11.16 14.79 3.26
C ILE A 196 -10.26 15.16 4.46
N PHE A 197 -8.99 15.51 4.20
CA PHE A 197 -8.02 15.90 5.22
C PHE A 197 -7.74 17.41 5.26
N ASP A 198 -8.49 18.26 4.54
CA ASP A 198 -8.18 19.70 4.43
C ASP A 198 -8.27 20.44 5.78
N ASP A 199 -8.98 19.89 6.76
CA ASP A 199 -9.01 20.36 8.15
C ASP A 199 -7.80 19.93 8.99
N ILE A 200 -6.93 19.05 8.49
CA ILE A 200 -5.80 18.47 9.22
C ILE A 200 -4.47 19.02 8.68
N ASP A 201 -4.03 20.13 9.26
CA ASP A 201 -2.76 20.83 8.94
C ASP A 201 -1.47 20.01 9.12
N THR A 202 -1.55 18.83 9.73
CA THR A 202 -0.40 17.93 9.94
C THR A 202 -0.39 16.73 9.00
N LEU A 203 -1.33 16.68 8.05
CA LEU A 203 -1.45 15.65 7.04
C LEU A 203 -1.71 16.28 5.67
N HIS A 204 -1.18 15.65 4.64
CA HIS A 204 -1.52 16.00 3.26
C HIS A 204 -1.65 14.74 2.41
N VAL A 205 -2.43 14.85 1.33
CA VAL A 205 -2.61 13.81 0.33
C VAL A 205 -1.74 14.15 -0.88
N ILE A 206 -0.73 13.33 -1.15
CA ILE A 206 0.14 13.48 -2.32
C ILE A 206 -0.42 12.65 -3.48
N ARG A 207 -0.67 13.29 -4.61
CA ARG A 207 -1.02 12.65 -5.88
C ARG A 207 0.14 12.67 -6.87
N GLY A 208 0.17 11.69 -7.78
CA GLY A 208 0.99 11.74 -8.99
C GLY A 208 2.35 11.06 -8.87
N GLU A 209 2.34 9.71 -8.92
CA GLU A 209 3.54 8.86 -8.89
C GLU A 209 4.53 9.21 -7.77
N ALA A 210 4.02 9.60 -6.60
CA ALA A 210 4.82 10.00 -5.46
C ALA A 210 5.67 8.81 -4.99
N ALA A 211 6.97 9.04 -4.81
CA ALA A 211 7.86 8.03 -4.28
C ALA A 211 7.57 7.79 -2.80
N ASN A 212 7.27 6.55 -2.46
CA ASN A 212 7.08 6.10 -1.09
C ASN A 212 8.39 6.23 -0.28
N ALA A 213 8.32 6.92 0.86
CA ALA A 213 9.49 7.21 1.68
C ALA A 213 10.00 5.95 2.39
N ALA A 214 9.09 5.12 2.90
CA ALA A 214 9.45 3.89 3.63
C ALA A 214 10.19 2.88 2.74
N SER A 215 9.68 2.62 1.53
CA SER A 215 10.33 1.79 0.52
C SER A 215 11.65 2.38 0.04
N THR A 216 11.75 3.70 -0.08
CA THR A 216 13.02 4.37 -0.40
C THR A 216 14.05 4.07 0.68
N ARG A 217 13.70 4.28 1.96
CA ARG A 217 14.58 3.98 3.10
C ARG A 217 15.02 2.52 3.08
N ARG A 218 14.08 1.57 2.99
CA ARG A 218 14.39 0.13 2.97
C ARG A 218 15.35 -0.24 1.84
N LYS A 219 15.08 0.17 0.60
CA LYS A 219 15.94 -0.16 -0.56
C LYS A 219 17.36 0.40 -0.45
N ASN A 220 17.57 1.40 0.40
CA ASN A 220 18.86 2.08 0.55
C ASN A 220 19.54 1.82 1.90
N ILE A 221 18.95 1.04 2.82
CA ILE A 221 19.45 0.86 4.19
C ILE A 221 20.84 0.20 4.23
N ASP A 222 21.07 -0.76 3.33
CA ASP A 222 22.33 -1.51 3.22
C ASP A 222 23.30 -0.91 2.19
N ARG A 223 23.10 0.36 1.78
CA ARG A 223 24.04 1.01 0.85
C ARG A 223 25.39 1.21 1.54
N VAL A 224 26.40 0.56 0.99
CA VAL A 224 27.78 0.66 1.47
C VAL A 224 28.54 1.76 0.72
N ILE A 225 29.53 2.34 1.41
CA ILE A 225 30.49 3.23 0.76
C ILE A 225 31.24 2.48 -0.35
N GLY A 226 31.61 3.20 -1.41
CA GLY A 226 32.41 2.61 -2.48
C GLY A 226 33.74 2.09 -1.92
N SER A 227 34.13 0.89 -2.33
CA SER A 227 35.40 0.27 -1.94
C SER A 227 36.12 -0.25 -3.18
N LYS A 228 35.95 -1.53 -3.51
CA LYS A 228 36.41 -2.12 -4.77
C LYS A 228 35.56 -1.63 -5.95
N ASP A 229 34.27 -1.43 -5.71
CA ASP A 229 33.32 -0.88 -6.69
C ASP A 229 32.89 0.54 -6.32
N LYS A 230 32.45 1.30 -7.33
CA LYS A 230 31.83 2.62 -7.14
C LYS A 230 30.54 2.47 -6.34
N ILE A 231 30.20 3.49 -5.55
CA ILE A 231 28.95 3.54 -4.81
C ILE A 231 27.75 3.38 -5.76
N ALA A 232 26.86 2.45 -5.45
CA ALA A 232 25.63 2.26 -6.20
C ALA A 232 24.76 3.53 -6.11
N ARG A 233 24.07 3.87 -7.21
CA ARG A 233 23.10 4.96 -7.23
C ARG A 233 21.98 4.69 -6.22
N ALA A 234 21.43 5.76 -5.63
CA ALA A 234 20.28 5.64 -4.74
C ALA A 234 19.09 5.03 -5.49
N PHE A 235 18.42 4.07 -4.86
CA PHE A 235 17.18 3.52 -5.40
C PHE A 235 16.00 4.42 -5.05
N THR A 236 15.06 4.56 -5.98
CA THR A 236 13.77 5.20 -5.70
C THR A 236 12.81 4.18 -5.07
N GLY A 237 12.01 4.63 -4.10
CA GLY A 237 10.87 3.87 -3.59
C GLY A 237 9.85 3.54 -4.67
N TYR A 238 8.83 2.76 -4.32
CA TYR A 238 7.70 2.56 -5.22
C TYR A 238 6.99 3.89 -5.47
N LYS A 239 6.61 4.13 -6.73
CA LYS A 239 5.80 5.28 -7.13
C LYS A 239 4.33 4.92 -6.98
N CYS A 240 3.61 5.62 -6.13
CA CYS A 240 2.19 5.37 -5.86
C CYS A 240 1.34 6.54 -6.35
N ASP A 241 0.09 6.26 -6.71
CA ASP A 241 -0.82 7.30 -7.24
C ASP A 241 -1.36 8.22 -6.14
N LEU A 242 -1.45 7.68 -4.91
CA LEU A 242 -1.87 8.40 -3.72
C LEU A 242 -1.00 8.00 -2.53
N ILE A 243 -0.60 8.97 -1.71
CA ILE A 243 0.02 8.75 -0.39
C ILE A 243 -0.60 9.75 0.60
N VAL A 244 -1.08 9.27 1.74
CA VAL A 244 -1.43 10.13 2.89
C VAL A 244 -0.24 10.18 3.83
N ARG A 245 0.35 11.37 3.98
CA ARG A 245 1.63 11.57 4.67
C ARG A 245 1.54 12.73 5.65
N GLU A 246 2.34 12.66 6.70
CA GLU A 246 2.64 13.80 7.56
C GLU A 246 3.21 15.00 6.80
N GLU A 247 2.74 16.18 7.15
CA GLU A 247 3.39 17.42 6.77
C GLU A 247 4.54 17.72 7.74
N LYS A 248 5.78 17.62 7.24
CA LYS A 248 7.03 17.90 7.96
C LYS A 248 8.01 18.60 7.05
N ALA A 249 9.02 19.24 7.65
CA ALA A 249 10.12 19.84 6.92
C ALA A 249 10.86 18.79 6.07
N GLU A 250 11.38 19.17 4.91
CA GLU A 250 11.97 18.24 3.91
C GLU A 250 13.12 17.37 4.45
N HIS A 251 13.81 17.82 5.49
CA HIS A 251 14.93 17.11 6.10
C HIS A 251 14.49 16.12 7.20
N GLU A 252 13.22 16.14 7.59
CA GLU A 252 12.65 15.21 8.56
C GLU A 252 11.98 14.04 7.87
N TYR A 253 11.97 12.88 8.55
CA TYR A 253 11.20 11.75 8.09
C TYR A 253 9.70 11.98 8.39
N ALA A 254 8.88 12.02 7.34
CA ALA A 254 7.43 12.06 7.44
C ALA A 254 6.84 10.65 7.42
N ASP A 255 6.10 10.31 8.48
CA ASP A 255 5.40 9.04 8.55
C ASP A 255 4.24 9.02 7.54
N GLU A 256 4.00 7.84 6.95
CA GLU A 256 2.99 7.60 5.92
C GLU A 256 1.92 6.66 6.48
N TYR A 257 0.65 7.00 6.32
CA TYR A 257 -0.48 6.30 6.95
C TYR A 257 -1.44 5.67 5.94
N GLY A 258 -1.42 6.16 4.70
CA GLY A 258 -2.26 5.67 3.63
C GLY A 258 -1.54 5.65 2.30
N VAL A 259 -1.94 4.74 1.43
CA VAL A 259 -1.41 4.59 0.07
C VAL A 259 -2.53 4.19 -0.88
N GLY A 260 -2.44 4.61 -2.14
CA GLY A 260 -3.37 4.14 -3.15
C GLY A 260 -2.78 3.96 -4.53
N GLU A 261 -3.44 3.09 -5.29
CA GLU A 261 -3.14 2.74 -6.68
C GLU A 261 -4.44 2.80 -7.48
N THR A 262 -4.35 3.33 -8.70
CA THR A 262 -5.49 3.49 -9.59
C THR A 262 -5.30 2.65 -10.85
N ALA A 263 -6.37 2.03 -11.31
CA ALA A 263 -6.44 1.41 -12.62
C ALA A 263 -7.67 1.89 -13.39
N VAL A 264 -7.68 1.69 -14.71
CA VAL A 264 -8.89 1.89 -15.53
C VAL A 264 -9.82 0.67 -15.46
N HIS A 265 -9.26 -0.53 -15.28
CA HIS A 265 -10.00 -1.80 -15.34
C HIS A 265 -9.73 -2.70 -14.13
N HIS A 266 -10.79 -3.40 -13.69
CA HIS A 266 -10.79 -4.13 -12.42
C HIS A 266 -9.96 -5.42 -12.46
N LEU A 267 -9.70 -5.99 -13.66
CA LEU A 267 -9.26 -7.38 -13.84
C LEU A 267 -8.14 -7.58 -14.88
N ASN A 268 -7.40 -6.53 -15.28
CA ASN A 268 -6.25 -6.76 -16.17
C ASN A 268 -5.04 -7.28 -15.36
N THR A 269 -4.07 -7.93 -16.03
CA THR A 269 -2.87 -8.51 -15.40
C THR A 269 -2.08 -7.47 -14.61
N LYS A 270 -1.96 -6.25 -15.13
CA LYS A 270 -1.27 -5.14 -14.47
C LYS A 270 -1.95 -4.79 -13.13
N THR A 271 -3.27 -4.76 -13.10
CA THR A 271 -4.08 -4.56 -11.91
C THR A 271 -3.87 -5.69 -10.92
N ILE A 272 -3.75 -6.96 -11.36
CA ILE A 272 -3.49 -8.09 -10.45
C ILE A 272 -2.09 -7.99 -9.83
N GLU A 273 -1.06 -7.64 -10.61
CA GLU A 273 0.32 -7.47 -10.11
C GLU A 273 0.45 -6.26 -9.17
N GLU A 274 -0.13 -5.11 -9.55
CA GLU A 274 -0.10 -3.90 -8.73
C GLU A 274 -0.90 -4.07 -7.43
N LYS A 275 -2.10 -4.67 -7.53
CA LYS A 275 -2.94 -4.94 -6.36
C LYS A 275 -2.41 -6.06 -5.47
N GLY A 276 -1.84 -7.10 -6.06
CA GLY A 276 -1.47 -8.34 -5.38
C GLY A 276 -0.01 -8.40 -4.94
N ILE A 277 0.89 -7.55 -5.45
CA ILE A 277 2.31 -7.58 -5.11
C ILE A 277 2.82 -6.21 -4.66
N LYS A 278 2.66 -5.18 -5.51
CA LYS A 278 3.24 -3.85 -5.25
C LYS A 278 2.62 -3.20 -4.02
N LEU A 279 1.31 -3.03 -3.99
CA LEU A 279 0.63 -2.34 -2.90
C LEU A 279 0.84 -3.02 -1.53
N PRO A 280 0.69 -4.36 -1.38
CA PRO A 280 0.99 -5.05 -0.13
C PRO A 280 2.42 -4.79 0.40
N LYS A 281 3.42 -4.75 -0.49
CA LYS A 281 4.81 -4.46 -0.11
C LYS A 281 5.00 -3.02 0.35
N VAL A 282 4.37 -2.06 -0.32
CA VAL A 282 4.41 -0.65 0.11
C VAL A 282 3.75 -0.51 1.48
N MET A 283 2.57 -1.12 1.68
CA MET A 283 1.86 -1.09 2.96
C MET A 283 2.70 -1.74 4.07
N LYS A 284 3.39 -2.85 3.80
CA LYS A 284 4.34 -3.46 4.74
C LYS A 284 5.48 -2.51 5.08
N ASP A 285 6.12 -1.91 4.07
CA ASP A 285 7.25 -0.99 4.29
C ASP A 285 6.84 0.20 5.17
N MET A 286 5.68 0.80 4.87
CA MET A 286 5.09 1.87 5.69
C MET A 286 4.82 1.39 7.12
N LEU A 287 4.23 0.20 7.29
CA LEU A 287 3.90 -0.34 8.61
C LEU A 287 5.14 -0.62 9.44
N ASP A 288 6.17 -1.28 8.88
CA ASP A 288 7.44 -1.55 9.56
C ASP A 288 8.11 -0.24 10.02
N LYS A 289 7.97 0.83 9.21
CA LYS A 289 8.46 2.14 9.60
C LYS A 289 7.62 2.75 10.72
N LEU A 290 6.30 2.66 10.68
CA LEU A 290 5.44 3.11 11.79
C LEU A 290 5.76 2.38 13.08
N VAL A 291 6.03 1.06 13.04
CA VAL A 291 6.48 0.29 14.21
C VAL A 291 7.75 0.90 14.80
N THR A 292 8.74 1.20 13.96
CA THR A 292 9.98 1.87 14.40
C THR A 292 9.68 3.24 15.02
N SER A 293 8.81 4.03 14.37
CA SER A 293 8.37 5.35 14.83
C SER A 293 7.56 5.26 16.13
N ASN A 294 6.93 4.12 16.41
CA ASN A 294 6.11 3.84 17.59
C ASN A 294 6.88 3.08 18.68
N GLN A 295 8.18 3.38 18.84
CA GLN A 295 9.06 2.71 19.83
C GLN A 295 9.03 1.19 19.74
N ASN A 296 9.02 0.65 18.52
CA ASN A 296 9.04 -0.79 18.24
C ASN A 296 7.78 -1.57 18.68
N GLU A 297 6.71 -0.88 19.07
CA GLU A 297 5.42 -1.49 19.35
C GLU A 297 4.57 -1.56 18.08
N TYR A 298 4.05 -2.74 17.75
CA TYR A 298 3.26 -2.96 16.53
C TYR A 298 1.75 -3.09 16.79
N GLN A 299 1.36 -3.28 18.05
CA GLN A 299 -0.03 -3.49 18.44
C GLN A 299 -0.88 -2.29 18.02
N ASP A 300 -2.07 -2.55 17.48
CA ASP A 300 -3.04 -1.56 16.97
C ASP A 300 -2.48 -0.54 15.95
N LEU A 301 -1.34 -0.84 15.31
CA LEU A 301 -0.88 -0.08 14.16
C LEU A 301 -1.47 -0.66 12.88
N SER A 302 -1.78 0.23 11.94
CA SER A 302 -2.33 -0.16 10.64
C SER A 302 -1.94 0.83 9.57
N ILE A 303 -1.79 0.33 8.35
CA ILE A 303 -1.71 1.14 7.14
C ILE A 303 -2.93 0.86 6.29
N PHE A 304 -3.52 1.90 5.71
CA PHE A 304 -4.72 1.77 4.89
C PHE A 304 -4.40 1.94 3.40
N GLY A 305 -4.80 0.96 2.60
CA GLY A 305 -4.57 0.92 1.16
C GLY A 305 -5.87 1.17 0.40
N ILE A 306 -5.87 2.09 -0.55
CA ILE A 306 -7.01 2.34 -1.44
C ILE A 306 -6.66 1.86 -2.85
N GLN A 307 -7.49 0.98 -3.39
CA GLN A 307 -7.40 0.58 -4.79
C GLN A 307 -8.63 1.10 -5.51
N THR A 308 -8.43 1.93 -6.52
CA THR A 308 -9.54 2.39 -7.38
C THR A 308 -9.42 1.79 -8.77
N SER A 309 -10.56 1.46 -9.36
CA SER A 309 -10.63 0.94 -10.73
C SER A 309 -11.90 1.45 -11.40
N GLY A 310 -11.77 2.47 -12.25
CA GLY A 310 -12.92 3.12 -12.85
C GLY A 310 -13.85 3.68 -11.76
N LEU A 311 -15.04 3.09 -11.60
CA LEU A 311 -16.04 3.45 -10.58
C LEU A 311 -16.03 2.53 -9.35
N SER A 312 -15.09 1.60 -9.25
CA SER A 312 -14.95 0.71 -8.10
C SER A 312 -13.84 1.17 -7.17
N ILE A 313 -14.02 0.97 -5.87
CA ILE A 313 -13.04 1.22 -4.83
C ILE A 313 -12.96 0.02 -3.88
N THR A 314 -11.75 -0.38 -3.54
CA THR A 314 -11.44 -1.40 -2.54
C THR A 314 -10.57 -0.75 -1.47
N LEU A 315 -11.01 -0.86 -0.22
CA LEU A 315 -10.23 -0.46 0.95
C LEU A 315 -9.59 -1.69 1.59
N LEU A 316 -8.28 -1.61 1.78
CA LEU A 316 -7.43 -2.61 2.42
C LEU A 316 -6.86 -2.06 3.72
N ALA A 317 -6.56 -2.96 4.66
CA ALA A 317 -5.76 -2.68 5.83
C ALA A 317 -4.55 -3.63 5.88
N ALA A 318 -3.39 -3.10 6.26
CA ALA A 318 -2.20 -3.88 6.58
C ALA A 318 -1.89 -3.76 8.07
N ASP A 319 -1.65 -4.89 8.72
CA ASP A 319 -1.38 -4.95 10.15
C ASP A 319 -0.47 -6.09 10.57
N LYS A 320 -0.10 -6.12 11.86
CA LYS A 320 0.76 -7.16 12.45
C LYS A 320 0.01 -7.92 13.54
N PRO A 321 -0.70 -9.02 13.22
CA PRO A 321 -1.32 -9.86 14.24
C PRO A 321 -0.27 -10.55 15.13
N THR A 322 0.91 -10.82 14.58
CA THR A 322 2.13 -11.28 15.26
C THR A 322 3.32 -10.43 14.81
N PRO A 323 4.48 -10.47 15.50
CA PRO A 323 5.62 -9.60 15.18
C PRO A 323 6.14 -9.71 13.74
N TYR A 324 6.05 -10.91 13.15
CA TYR A 324 6.68 -11.20 11.86
C TYR A 324 5.74 -11.13 10.67
N ILE A 325 4.46 -11.45 10.85
CA ILE A 325 3.49 -11.46 9.74
C ILE A 325 2.91 -10.07 9.54
N THR A 326 3.02 -9.56 8.32
CA THR A 326 2.17 -8.46 7.87
C THR A 326 0.94 -9.05 7.19
N ARG A 327 -0.23 -8.90 7.78
CA ARG A 327 -1.50 -9.37 7.23
C ARG A 327 -2.14 -8.28 6.40
N ILE A 328 -2.62 -8.62 5.20
CA ILE A 328 -3.48 -7.78 4.38
C ILE A 328 -4.91 -8.29 4.52
N THR A 329 -5.81 -7.38 4.88
CA THR A 329 -7.23 -7.66 4.99
C THR A 329 -8.01 -6.71 4.09
N LYS A 330 -8.90 -7.25 3.28
CA LYS A 330 -9.88 -6.44 2.57
C LYS A 330 -11.00 -6.03 3.50
N ILE A 331 -11.16 -4.72 3.68
CA ILE A 331 -12.14 -4.14 4.58
C ILE A 331 -13.48 -3.96 3.88
N LYS A 332 -13.46 -3.33 2.69
CA LYS A 332 -14.68 -3.02 1.96
C LYS A 332 -14.42 -2.91 0.47
N ASP A 333 -15.32 -3.48 -0.32
CA ASP A 333 -15.44 -3.25 -1.75
C ASP A 333 -16.74 -2.48 -2.01
N LEU A 334 -16.66 -1.36 -2.74
CA LEU A 334 -17.79 -0.57 -3.19
C LEU A 334 -17.69 -0.27 -4.68
N SER A 335 -18.83 -0.02 -5.30
CA SER A 335 -18.91 0.48 -6.68
C SER A 335 -19.90 1.62 -6.75
N VAL A 336 -19.48 2.70 -7.39
CA VAL A 336 -20.35 3.82 -7.76
C VAL A 336 -21.23 3.39 -8.93
N SER A 337 -22.54 3.58 -8.80
CA SER A 337 -23.48 3.35 -9.88
C SER A 337 -23.42 4.50 -10.88
N SER A 338 -23.52 4.22 -12.18
CA SER A 338 -23.68 5.26 -13.21
C SER A 338 -25.14 5.72 -13.37
N ASP A 339 -26.09 5.03 -12.71
CA ASP A 339 -27.49 5.42 -12.60
C ASP A 339 -27.77 6.12 -11.28
N ILE A 340 -28.38 7.31 -11.37
CA ILE A 340 -28.74 8.16 -10.23
C ILE A 340 -29.86 7.54 -9.39
N SER A 341 -30.66 6.63 -9.95
CA SER A 341 -31.66 5.87 -9.19
C SER A 341 -31.05 4.98 -8.08
N HIS A 342 -29.72 4.92 -8.03
CA HIS A 342 -28.94 4.18 -7.05
C HIS A 342 -28.01 5.10 -6.26
N PHE A 343 -28.27 6.41 -6.26
CA PHE A 343 -27.43 7.40 -5.59
C PHE A 343 -27.27 7.05 -4.11
N THR A 344 -28.37 6.84 -3.39
CA THR A 344 -28.35 6.52 -1.95
C THR A 344 -27.46 5.33 -1.69
N ARG A 345 -27.71 4.21 -2.39
CA ARG A 345 -27.03 2.93 -2.13
C ARG A 345 -25.59 2.85 -2.64
N SER A 346 -25.13 3.84 -3.42
CA SER A 346 -23.78 3.84 -3.99
C SER A 346 -22.90 4.98 -3.44
N ILE A 347 -23.44 6.20 -3.35
CA ILE A 347 -22.68 7.39 -2.94
C ILE A 347 -22.64 7.57 -1.42
N LEU A 348 -23.74 7.38 -0.69
CA LEU A 348 -23.72 7.57 0.77
C LEU A 348 -22.79 6.56 1.48
N PRO A 349 -22.78 5.25 1.12
CA PRO A 349 -21.79 4.32 1.65
C PRO A 349 -20.34 4.68 1.29
N LEU A 350 -20.11 5.28 0.10
CA LEU A 350 -18.79 5.75 -0.30
C LEU A 350 -18.32 6.91 0.59
N ILE A 351 -19.19 7.89 0.83
CA ILE A 351 -18.92 9.02 1.73
C ILE A 351 -18.57 8.50 3.13
N VAL A 352 -19.37 7.59 3.67
CA VAL A 352 -19.09 6.98 4.99
C VAL A 352 -17.77 6.21 4.97
N LEU A 353 -17.46 5.47 3.90
CA LEU A 353 -16.19 4.72 3.79
C LEU A 353 -14.97 5.65 3.82
N ILE A 354 -15.00 6.76 3.08
CA ILE A 354 -13.89 7.73 3.05
C ILE A 354 -13.77 8.48 4.37
N TRP A 355 -14.90 8.78 5.03
CA TRP A 355 -14.87 9.31 6.39
C TRP A 355 -14.24 8.33 7.39
N GLN A 356 -14.59 7.03 7.33
CA GLN A 356 -13.98 5.99 8.17
C GLN A 356 -12.47 5.88 7.91
N PHE A 357 -12.04 5.95 6.66
CA PHE A 357 -10.63 5.99 6.28
C PHE A 357 -9.87 7.16 6.95
N LYS A 358 -10.46 8.37 6.95
CA LYS A 358 -9.92 9.52 7.69
C LYS A 358 -9.78 9.21 9.19
N GLN A 359 -10.84 8.72 9.82
CA GLN A 359 -10.83 8.45 11.27
C GLN A 359 -9.78 7.43 11.66
N GLN A 360 -9.62 6.35 10.89
CA GLN A 360 -8.60 5.35 11.19
C GLN A 360 -7.18 5.89 11.04
N ILE A 361 -6.90 6.71 10.02
CA ILE A 361 -5.60 7.36 9.87
C ILE A 361 -5.31 8.28 11.06
N LEU A 362 -6.29 9.07 11.49
CA LEU A 362 -6.13 9.96 12.65
C LEU A 362 -5.87 9.19 13.96
N LYS A 363 -6.51 8.03 14.15
CA LYS A 363 -6.25 7.15 15.30
C LYS A 363 -4.82 6.64 15.32
N VAL A 364 -4.34 6.09 14.20
CA VAL A 364 -2.96 5.57 14.09
C VAL A 364 -1.96 6.70 14.28
N LYS A 365 -2.15 7.85 13.62
CA LYS A 365 -1.30 9.04 13.79
C LYS A 365 -1.24 9.49 15.25
N LYS A 366 -2.39 9.57 15.94
CA LYS A 366 -2.46 9.95 17.35
C LYS A 366 -1.68 8.97 18.23
N LYS A 367 -1.81 7.66 17.99
CA LYS A 367 -1.07 6.62 18.72
C LYS A 367 0.44 6.78 18.55
N VAL A 368 0.91 6.88 17.30
CA VAL A 368 2.32 7.07 16.99
C VAL A 368 2.85 8.37 17.61
N SER A 369 2.09 9.47 17.52
CA SER A 369 2.49 10.76 18.10
C SER A 369 2.60 10.74 19.63
N LEU A 370 1.75 9.96 20.32
CA LEU A 370 1.82 9.78 21.77
C LEU A 370 3.07 9.00 22.19
N ASN A 371 3.42 7.96 21.45
CA ASN A 371 4.59 7.14 21.72
C ASN A 371 5.90 7.80 21.23
N GLN A 372 5.88 8.64 20.21
CA GLN A 372 7.07 9.39 19.75
C GLN A 372 7.58 10.39 20.78
N LYS A 373 6.70 10.91 21.64
CA LYS A 373 7.10 11.74 22.78
C LYS A 373 7.84 10.84 23.77
N ARG A 374 9.15 10.66 23.57
CA ARG A 374 10.03 10.10 24.59
C ARG A 374 9.75 10.86 25.88
N ASN A 375 9.21 10.18 26.89
CA ASN A 375 8.98 10.74 28.21
C ASN A 375 10.34 10.91 28.89
N TYR A 376 11.13 11.86 28.42
CA TYR A 376 12.31 12.29 29.13
C TYR A 376 11.84 12.94 30.43
N PRO A 377 12.21 12.40 31.60
CA PRO A 377 11.86 13.03 32.86
C PRO A 377 12.44 14.45 32.84
N LYS A 378 11.54 15.44 32.87
CA LYS A 378 11.94 16.87 32.84
C LYS A 378 12.57 17.31 34.15
N ASP A 379 12.33 16.55 35.21
CA ASP A 379 12.65 16.94 36.58
C ASP A 379 13.96 16.31 37.08
N ASN A 380 14.64 15.47 36.28
CA ASN A 380 15.92 14.88 36.65
C ASN A 380 16.81 14.58 35.43
N SER A 381 18.07 14.19 35.70
CA SER A 381 19.06 13.84 34.68
C SER A 381 18.91 12.42 34.12
N GLY A 382 17.80 11.72 34.38
CA GLY A 382 17.56 10.36 33.93
C GLY A 382 17.53 10.22 32.40
N TRP A 383 17.23 11.30 31.68
CA TRP A 383 17.29 11.35 30.22
C TRP A 383 18.70 11.05 29.66
N LEU A 384 19.77 11.33 30.42
CA LEU A 384 21.13 11.01 30.02
C LEU A 384 21.34 9.51 29.86
N ASN A 385 20.80 8.70 30.77
CA ASN A 385 20.93 7.24 30.68
C ASN A 385 20.20 6.71 29.44
N THR A 386 19.01 7.24 29.14
CA THR A 386 18.27 6.90 27.91
C THR A 386 19.04 7.29 26.62
N CYS A 387 19.93 8.30 26.68
CA CYS A 387 20.80 8.64 25.55
C CYS A 387 22.03 7.72 25.42
N LEU A 388 22.43 7.04 26.50
CA LEU A 388 23.59 6.15 26.54
C LEU A 388 23.22 4.69 26.29
N GLU A 389 21.96 4.32 26.53
CA GLU A 389 21.42 3.00 26.21
C GLU A 389 21.24 2.83 24.70
N TYR A 390 21.61 1.66 24.18
CA TYR A 390 21.38 1.31 22.78
C TYR A 390 19.90 1.00 22.56
N ASP A 391 19.31 1.58 21.52
CA ASP A 391 17.95 1.25 21.11
C ASP A 391 17.89 -0.24 20.74
N ASN A 392 16.98 -1.00 21.36
CA ASN A 392 16.69 -2.37 20.95
C ASN A 392 16.17 -2.37 19.51
N VAL A 393 16.76 -3.20 18.65
CA VAL A 393 16.31 -3.35 17.26
C VAL A 393 15.31 -4.50 17.17
N VAL A 394 14.07 -4.21 16.74
CA VAL A 394 13.10 -5.28 16.47
C VAL A 394 13.44 -6.01 15.18
N ILE A 395 13.39 -7.34 15.26
CA ILE A 395 13.52 -8.22 14.11
C ILE A 395 12.23 -8.14 13.29
N MET A 396 12.29 -7.46 12.15
CA MET A 396 11.22 -7.45 11.14
C MET A 396 11.68 -8.20 9.88
N PRO A 397 10.86 -9.10 9.30
CA PRO A 397 11.22 -9.78 8.07
C PRO A 397 11.47 -8.79 6.93
N VAL A 398 12.47 -9.06 6.09
CA VAL A 398 12.82 -8.18 4.95
C VAL A 398 11.73 -8.26 3.86
N THR A 399 11.35 -7.11 3.31
CA THR A 399 10.52 -7.05 2.10
C THR A 399 11.37 -7.32 0.86
N SER A 400 10.96 -8.27 0.01
CA SER A 400 11.67 -8.61 -1.23
C SER A 400 11.73 -7.41 -2.18
N THR A 401 12.88 -7.21 -2.81
CA THR A 401 13.07 -6.24 -3.88
C THR A 401 12.69 -6.89 -5.20
N SER A 402 11.49 -6.59 -5.71
CA SER A 402 11.11 -7.07 -7.04
C SER A 402 12.07 -6.49 -8.09
N THR A 403 12.56 -7.33 -9.01
CA THR A 403 13.37 -6.89 -10.16
C THR A 403 12.57 -6.10 -11.21
N GLU A 404 11.26 -5.93 -10.99
CA GLU A 404 10.28 -5.41 -11.96
C GLU A 404 10.49 -3.95 -12.38
N TYR A 405 11.40 -3.22 -11.73
CA TYR A 405 11.73 -1.84 -12.10
C TYR A 405 13.18 -1.66 -12.56
N VAL A 406 13.89 -2.73 -12.93
CA VAL A 406 15.02 -2.57 -13.85
C VAL A 406 14.40 -2.28 -15.21
N ASN A 407 14.38 -0.99 -15.59
CA ASN A 407 13.92 -0.46 -16.88
C ASN A 407 13.80 -1.56 -17.95
N LYS A 408 12.57 -1.89 -18.37
CA LYS A 408 12.35 -2.58 -19.65
C LYS A 408 13.23 -1.87 -20.67
N ARG A 409 14.22 -2.62 -21.18
CA ARG A 409 15.29 -2.21 -22.08
C ARG A 409 14.93 -0.94 -22.85
N ARG A 410 15.79 0.08 -22.77
CA ARG A 410 15.91 1.08 -23.84
C ARG A 410 15.99 0.28 -25.14
N LYS A 411 14.92 0.29 -25.93
CA LYS A 411 14.99 -0.11 -27.33
C LYS A 411 15.98 0.87 -27.94
N HIS A 412 17.24 0.45 -28.05
CA HIS A 412 18.16 1.03 -29.01
C HIS A 412 17.56 0.71 -30.38
N TYR A 413 16.82 1.68 -30.91
CA TYR A 413 16.66 1.77 -32.36
C TYR A 413 18.00 2.24 -32.90
N ALA A 414 18.67 1.33 -33.60
CA ALA A 414 19.69 1.66 -34.59
C ALA A 414 19.02 2.30 -35.81
#